data_AF-A0AAN8X158-F1
#
_entry.id   AF-A0AAN8X158-F1
#
_cell.length_a   1.000
_cell.length_b   1.000
_cell.length_c   1.000
_cell.angle_alpha   90.00
_cell.angle_beta   90.00
_cell.angle_gamma   90.00
#
_symmetry.space_group_name_H-M   'P 1'
#
loop_
_entity.id
_entity.type
_entity.pdbx_description
1 polymer ?
#
loop_
_entity_poly.entity_id
_entity_poly.type
_entity_poly.pdbx_seq_one_letter_code
_entity_poly.pdbx_strand_id
1 'polypeptide(L)'
;MKIIEDLHYCSYVGDIHPGWTDHGGPVVLYTPFPQHVKEAWERRNHPNLHMVFYENLKANPIDEITKLDKFLGTDLTAAQIDKIRHYTSFSEMQARNNMTNTQRVDNVKVNHDIEKERGGFFRKGVAGSWKKHLSPETVAKIDSWTEANMSEIPFIYSN
;
A
#
# COMPACT_ATOMS: atom_id res chain seq x y z
N MET A 1 -19.79 29.23 6.33
CA MET A 1 -18.52 28.56 6.72
C MET A 1 -18.82 27.60 7.87
N LYS A 2 -19.31 26.40 7.56
CA LYS A 2 -19.60 25.30 8.49
C LYS A 2 -19.68 24.02 7.67
N ILE A 3 -18.54 23.49 7.24
CA ILE A 3 -18.42 22.14 6.64
C ILE A 3 -17.04 21.58 7.05
N ILE A 4 -16.73 21.55 8.34
CA ILE A 4 -15.53 20.86 8.86
C ILE A 4 -15.83 20.28 10.25
N GLU A 5 -16.89 19.48 10.39
CA GLU A 5 -17.10 18.72 11.64
C GLU A 5 -17.36 17.22 11.43
N ASP A 6 -17.79 16.76 10.24
CA ASP A 6 -18.14 15.33 10.04
C ASP A 6 -17.13 14.54 9.18
N LEU A 7 -15.85 14.84 9.29
CA LEU A 7 -14.80 14.03 8.64
C LEU A 7 -14.39 12.85 9.52
N HIS A 8 -15.34 11.92 9.69
CA HIS A 8 -15.07 10.56 10.15
C HIS A 8 -14.39 9.73 9.05
N TYR A 9 -13.24 10.17 8.54
CA TYR A 9 -12.53 9.52 7.44
C TYR A 9 -12.09 8.08 7.75
N CYS A 10 -12.05 7.69 9.02
CA CYS A 10 -11.54 6.39 9.45
C CYS A 10 -12.64 5.45 10.00
N SER A 11 -13.92 5.80 9.83
CA SER A 11 -15.06 4.98 10.27
C SER A 11 -15.97 4.51 9.12
N TYR A 12 -15.51 4.55 7.87
CA TYR A 12 -16.32 4.02 6.77
C TYR A 12 -16.49 2.50 6.94
N VAL A 13 -17.73 2.09 7.22
CA VAL A 13 -18.18 0.70 7.25
C VAL A 13 -19.21 0.53 6.15
N GLY A 14 -18.75 0.15 4.96
CA GLY A 14 -19.60 -0.18 3.82
C GLY A 14 -18.85 -1.03 2.82
N ASP A 15 -19.59 -1.64 1.90
CA ASP A 15 -19.01 -2.21 0.68
C ASP A 15 -18.33 -1.08 -0.11
N ILE A 16 -17.26 -1.40 -0.85
CA ILE A 16 -16.44 -0.45 -1.62
C ILE A 16 -17.35 0.63 -2.23
N HIS A 17 -17.35 1.83 -1.64
CA HIS A 17 -18.35 2.85 -1.92
C HIS A 17 -18.46 3.05 -3.44
N PRO A 18 -19.65 3.26 -4.01
CA PRO A 18 -19.81 3.66 -5.41
C PRO A 18 -19.25 5.08 -5.69
N GLY A 19 -18.38 5.59 -4.82
CA GLY A 19 -17.93 6.98 -4.70
C GLY A 19 -16.82 7.29 -5.66
N TRP A 20 -17.09 7.11 -6.95
CA TRP A 20 -16.47 7.91 -7.98
C TRP A 20 -17.03 9.32 -7.81
N THR A 21 -16.19 10.26 -7.39
CA THR A 21 -16.57 11.68 -7.38
C THR A 21 -16.60 12.23 -8.81
N ASP A 22 -17.14 13.44 -8.99
CA ASP A 22 -17.10 14.18 -10.27
C ASP A 22 -15.66 14.44 -10.79
N HIS A 23 -14.64 14.18 -9.96
CA HIS A 23 -13.21 14.22 -10.30
C HIS A 23 -12.60 12.84 -10.57
N GLY A 24 -13.44 11.80 -10.68
CA GLY A 24 -13.08 10.50 -11.24
C GLY A 24 -12.37 9.53 -10.30
N GLY A 25 -12.32 9.74 -8.98
CA GLY A 25 -11.62 8.81 -8.07
C GLY A 25 -12.19 8.72 -6.65
N PRO A 26 -11.77 7.71 -5.87
CA PRO A 26 -12.20 7.51 -4.49
C PRO A 26 -11.61 8.61 -3.59
N VAL A 27 -12.45 9.22 -2.74
CA VAL A 27 -12.00 10.19 -1.73
C VAL A 27 -11.76 9.46 -0.41
N VAL A 28 -10.49 9.18 -0.14
CA VAL A 28 -10.02 8.60 1.13
C VAL A 28 -8.82 9.40 1.67
N LEU A 29 -8.34 9.09 2.88
CA LEU A 29 -7.17 9.75 3.45
C LEU A 29 -5.98 9.71 2.48
N TYR A 30 -5.26 10.82 2.38
CA TYR A 30 -4.07 11.01 1.52
C TYR A 30 -4.33 10.89 0.00
N THR A 31 -5.56 11.11 -0.46
CA THR A 31 -5.89 11.26 -1.89
C THR A 31 -5.72 12.72 -2.36
N PRO A 32 -5.54 13.00 -3.67
CA PRO A 32 -5.59 12.07 -4.83
C PRO A 32 -4.40 11.11 -4.92
N PHE A 33 -4.67 9.81 -5.08
CA PHE A 33 -3.64 8.78 -5.22
C PHE A 33 -2.68 9.01 -6.41
N PRO A 34 -3.14 9.36 -7.63
CA PRO A 34 -2.23 9.56 -8.76
C PRO A 34 -1.24 10.69 -8.50
N GLN A 35 -1.71 11.82 -7.97
CA GLN A 35 -0.86 12.96 -7.65
C GLN A 35 0.22 12.57 -6.63
N HIS A 36 -0.17 11.85 -5.56
CA HIS A 36 0.75 11.38 -4.53
C HIS A 36 1.86 10.47 -5.11
N VAL A 37 1.53 9.57 -6.04
CA VAL A 37 2.55 8.70 -6.67
C VAL A 37 3.40 9.48 -7.68
N LYS A 38 2.79 10.35 -8.49
CA LYS A 38 3.50 11.14 -9.52
C LYS A 38 4.58 12.03 -8.92
N GLU A 39 4.31 12.69 -7.79
CA GLU A 39 5.29 13.54 -7.12
C GLU A 39 6.57 12.77 -6.72
N ALA A 40 6.43 11.51 -6.31
CA ALA A 40 7.57 10.64 -6.07
C ALA A 40 8.21 10.16 -7.39
N TRP A 41 7.40 9.79 -8.39
CA TRP A 41 7.87 9.31 -9.70
C TRP A 41 8.71 10.33 -10.46
N GLU A 42 8.32 11.60 -10.44
CA GLU A 42 9.06 12.70 -11.06
C GLU A 42 10.46 12.87 -10.44
N ARG A 43 10.60 12.51 -9.15
CA ARG A 43 11.85 12.61 -8.39
C ARG A 43 12.60 11.29 -8.29
N ARG A 44 12.17 10.23 -8.97
CA ARG A 44 12.72 8.86 -8.81
C ARG A 44 14.23 8.72 -9.04
N ASN A 45 14.84 9.66 -9.77
CA ASN A 45 16.29 9.69 -10.02
C ASN A 45 17.06 10.49 -8.96
N HIS A 46 16.39 11.05 -7.97
CA HIS A 46 17.02 11.81 -6.90
C HIS A 46 17.90 10.86 -6.05
N PRO A 47 19.15 11.22 -5.73
CA PRO A 47 20.08 10.31 -5.05
C PRO A 47 19.64 9.89 -3.65
N ASN A 48 18.72 10.64 -3.04
CA ASN A 48 18.14 10.33 -1.73
C ASN A 48 16.68 9.83 -1.80
N LEU A 49 16.22 9.37 -2.96
CA LEU A 49 14.91 8.74 -3.10
C LEU A 49 15.05 7.34 -3.71
N HIS A 50 14.60 6.32 -2.97
CA HIS A 50 14.49 4.97 -3.46
C HIS A 50 13.03 4.57 -3.53
N MET A 51 12.52 4.35 -4.74
CA MET A 51 11.13 3.97 -4.96
C MET A 51 11.01 2.45 -5.09
N VAL A 52 10.09 1.85 -4.35
CA VAL A 52 9.84 0.39 -4.34
C VAL A 52 8.39 0.14 -4.69
N PHE A 53 8.13 -0.85 -5.55
CA PHE A 53 6.79 -1.34 -5.83
C PHE A 53 6.49 -2.58 -4.99
N TYR A 54 5.30 -2.62 -4.39
CA TYR A 54 4.91 -3.73 -3.52
C TYR A 54 4.91 -5.08 -4.25
N GLU A 55 4.48 -5.10 -5.51
CA GLU A 55 4.44 -6.31 -6.33
C GLU A 55 5.85 -6.85 -6.64
N ASN A 56 6.82 -5.97 -6.90
CA ASN A 56 8.23 -6.36 -7.07
C ASN A 56 8.79 -6.96 -5.78
N LEU A 57 8.51 -6.30 -4.65
CA LEU A 57 8.93 -6.77 -3.33
C LEU A 57 8.34 -8.14 -3.00
N LYS A 58 7.10 -8.40 -3.43
CA LYS A 58 6.45 -9.70 -3.27
C LYS A 58 6.99 -10.76 -4.23
N ALA A 59 7.29 -10.40 -5.47
CA ALA A 59 7.75 -11.32 -6.50
C ALA A 59 9.21 -11.75 -6.28
N ASN A 60 10.10 -10.81 -5.94
CA ASN A 60 11.51 -11.08 -5.68
C ASN A 60 12.05 -10.18 -4.55
N PRO A 61 11.80 -10.55 -3.28
CA PRO A 61 12.25 -9.73 -2.14
C PRO A 61 13.77 -9.61 -2.05
N ILE A 62 14.53 -10.61 -2.51
CA ILE A 62 16.01 -10.56 -2.46
C ILE A 62 16.52 -9.44 -3.37
N ASP A 63 15.97 -9.33 -4.58
CA ASP A 63 16.36 -8.29 -5.54
C ASP A 63 16.04 -6.89 -5.00
N GLU A 64 14.84 -6.67 -4.46
CA GLU A 64 14.47 -5.37 -3.87
C GLU A 64 15.32 -5.03 -2.64
N ILE A 65 15.61 -5.99 -1.76
CA ILE A 65 16.52 -5.78 -0.61
C ILE A 65 17.93 -5.43 -1.10
N THR A 66 18.41 -6.08 -2.17
CA THR A 66 19.73 -5.82 -2.75
C THR A 66 19.81 -4.43 -3.39
N LYS A 67 18.73 -3.98 -4.04
CA LYS A 67 18.64 -2.60 -4.57
C LYS A 67 18.66 -1.57 -3.45
N LEU A 68 17.96 -1.84 -2.35
CA LEU A 68 17.94 -0.99 -1.17
C LEU A 68 19.31 -0.94 -0.48
N ASP A 69 19.99 -2.07 -0.32
CA ASP A 69 21.35 -2.15 0.22
C ASP A 69 22.34 -1.29 -0.59
N LYS A 70 22.29 -1.40 -1.92
CA LYS A 70 23.10 -0.56 -2.82
C LYS A 70 22.76 0.93 -2.69
N PHE A 71 21.49 1.26 -2.54
CA PHE A 71 21.04 2.65 -2.37
C PHE A 71 21.52 3.24 -1.04
N LEU A 72 21.46 2.47 0.04
CA LEU A 72 21.90 2.90 1.37
C LEU A 72 23.43 2.82 1.55
N GLY A 73 24.13 2.05 0.72
CA GLY A 73 25.58 1.86 0.82
C GLY A 73 26.00 1.05 2.05
N THR A 74 25.21 0.03 2.42
CA THR A 74 25.43 -0.75 3.66
C THR A 74 26.33 -1.97 3.51
N ASP A 75 26.67 -2.36 2.28
CA ASP A 75 27.54 -3.49 1.92
C ASP A 75 27.19 -4.80 2.64
N LEU A 76 25.91 -5.17 2.61
CA LEU A 76 25.42 -6.35 3.31
C LEU A 76 25.91 -7.65 2.65
N THR A 77 26.29 -8.61 3.50
CA THR A 77 26.61 -9.97 3.06
C THR A 77 25.34 -10.71 2.63
N ALA A 78 25.50 -11.73 1.78
CA ALA A 78 24.38 -12.60 1.37
C ALA A 78 23.62 -13.20 2.57
N ALA A 79 24.32 -13.57 3.63
CA ALA A 79 23.71 -14.10 4.85
C ALA A 79 22.87 -13.05 5.60
N GLN A 80 23.30 -11.78 5.61
CA GLN A 80 22.52 -10.68 6.18
C GLN A 80 21.28 -10.37 5.34
N ILE A 81 21.41 -10.35 4.01
CA ILE A 81 20.26 -10.20 3.09
C ILE A 81 19.24 -11.33 3.30
N ASP A 82 19.71 -12.57 3.44
CA ASP A 82 18.88 -13.74 3.73
C ASP A 82 18.11 -13.58 5.05
N LYS A 83 18.81 -13.12 6.09
CA LYS A 83 18.26 -12.85 7.42
C LYS A 83 17.21 -11.74 7.38
N ILE A 84 17.46 -10.65 6.64
CA ILE A 84 16.48 -9.57 6.42
C ILE A 84 15.24 -10.16 5.74
N ARG A 85 15.41 -10.86 4.62
CA ARG A 85 14.29 -11.50 3.89
C ARG A 85 13.45 -12.38 4.80
N HIS A 86 14.07 -13.20 5.64
CA HIS A 86 13.36 -14.05 6.59
C HIS A 86 12.54 -13.19 7.57
N TYR A 87 13.18 -12.26 8.28
CA TYR A 87 12.51 -11.45 9.28
C TYR A 87 11.49 -10.45 8.71
N THR A 88 11.65 -9.98 7.48
CA THR A 88 10.66 -9.10 6.83
C THR A 88 9.63 -9.90 6.02
N SER A 89 9.64 -11.24 6.11
CA SER A 89 8.59 -12.05 5.51
C SER A 89 7.25 -11.81 6.22
N PHE A 90 6.15 -11.94 5.49
CA PHE A 90 4.83 -11.66 6.02
C PHE A 90 4.49 -12.53 7.24
N SER A 91 4.82 -13.83 7.20
CA SER A 91 4.58 -14.76 8.30
C SER A 91 5.36 -14.38 9.57
N GLU A 92 6.65 -14.05 9.43
CA GLU A 92 7.48 -13.64 10.57
C GLU A 92 7.01 -12.30 11.17
N MET A 93 6.68 -11.33 10.32
CA MET A 93 6.16 -10.05 10.80
C MET A 93 4.79 -10.22 11.49
N GLN A 94 3.89 -11.00 10.92
CA GLN A 94 2.57 -11.29 11.52
C GLN A 94 2.69 -12.01 12.85
N ALA A 95 3.55 -13.03 12.95
CA ALA A 95 3.76 -13.78 14.18
C ALA A 95 4.27 -12.88 15.32
N ARG A 96 5.21 -11.97 15.02
CA ARG A 96 5.72 -11.00 16.00
C ARG A 96 4.71 -9.92 16.36
N ASN A 97 3.85 -9.51 15.42
CA ASN A 97 2.83 -8.50 15.70
C ASN A 97 1.78 -8.99 16.70
N ASN A 98 1.50 -10.30 16.73
CA ASN A 98 0.66 -10.88 17.77
C ASN A 98 1.30 -10.82 19.17
N MET A 99 2.61 -10.55 19.25
CA MET A 99 3.35 -10.36 20.52
C MET A 99 3.50 -8.89 20.91
N THR A 100 3.43 -7.95 19.97
CA THR A 100 3.60 -6.52 20.21
C THR A 100 2.25 -5.82 20.17
N ASN A 101 1.76 -5.43 21.34
CA ASN A 101 0.60 -4.55 21.49
C ASN A 101 0.87 -3.26 20.68
N THR A 102 0.28 -3.13 19.48
CA THR A 102 0.57 -2.02 18.57
C THR A 102 0.09 -0.71 19.19
N GLN A 103 0.99 0.05 19.81
CA GLN A 103 0.80 1.49 20.03
C GLN A 103 0.80 2.15 18.65
N ARG A 104 -0.38 2.21 18.05
CA ARG A 104 -0.61 2.96 16.81
C ARG A 104 -0.70 4.45 17.15
N VAL A 105 -0.32 5.29 16.19
CA VAL A 105 -0.34 6.75 16.28
C VAL A 105 -1.66 7.22 16.90
N ASP A 106 -1.59 7.92 18.05
CA ASP A 106 -2.75 8.38 18.85
C ASP A 106 -3.77 9.25 18.07
N ASN A 107 -3.40 9.69 16.87
CA ASN A 107 -4.15 10.63 16.04
C ASN A 107 -5.08 9.99 15.00
N VAL A 108 -5.10 8.65 14.89
CA VAL A 108 -6.01 7.95 13.95
C VAL A 108 -7.02 7.13 14.75
N LYS A 109 -8.29 7.55 14.71
CA LYS A 109 -9.39 6.76 15.30
C LYS A 109 -9.57 5.48 14.50
N VAL A 110 -9.03 4.36 14.98
CA VAL A 110 -9.24 3.04 14.40
C VAL A 110 -10.51 2.43 15.02
N ASN A 111 -11.41 1.90 14.17
CA ASN A 111 -12.50 1.06 14.67
C ASN A 111 -11.94 -0.33 15.01
N HIS A 112 -11.73 -0.59 16.30
CA HIS A 112 -11.15 -1.84 16.79
C HIS A 112 -12.02 -3.08 16.56
N ASP A 113 -13.33 -2.93 16.38
CA ASP A 113 -14.22 -4.07 16.12
C ASP A 113 -14.02 -4.56 14.68
N ILE A 114 -13.95 -3.64 13.72
CA ILE A 114 -13.61 -3.95 12.32
C ILE A 114 -12.20 -4.49 12.20
N GLU A 115 -11.26 -3.95 12.97
CA GLU A 115 -9.89 -4.41 12.98
C GLU A 115 -9.81 -5.89 13.38
N LYS A 116 -10.52 -6.29 14.43
CA LYS A 116 -10.60 -7.69 14.88
C LYS A 116 -11.28 -8.58 13.84
N GLU A 117 -12.37 -8.12 13.24
CA GLU A 117 -13.12 -8.88 12.24
C GLU A 117 -12.33 -9.07 10.93
N ARG A 118 -11.63 -8.03 10.48
CA ARG A 118 -10.98 -7.98 9.14
C ARG A 118 -9.49 -8.31 9.13
N GLY A 119 -8.91 -8.69 10.27
CA GLY A 119 -7.56 -9.26 10.35
C GLY A 119 -6.43 -8.28 10.70
N GLY A 120 -6.73 -7.16 11.36
CA GLY A 120 -5.70 -6.28 11.94
C GLY A 120 -4.79 -5.60 10.91
N PHE A 121 -3.58 -5.23 11.37
CA PHE A 121 -2.52 -4.70 10.49
C PHE A 121 -2.08 -5.72 9.43
N PHE A 122 -1.97 -7.00 9.83
CA PHE A 122 -1.49 -8.10 8.98
C PHE A 122 -2.66 -8.96 8.49
N ARG A 123 -3.25 -8.59 7.35
CA ARG A 123 -4.45 -9.25 6.83
C ARG A 123 -4.19 -10.52 5.98
N LYS A 124 -3.50 -10.37 4.83
CA LYS A 124 -3.24 -11.50 3.89
C LYS A 124 -1.86 -11.50 3.26
N GLY A 125 -1.25 -10.33 3.01
CA GLY A 125 0.12 -10.25 2.47
C GLY A 125 0.29 -10.77 1.04
N VAL A 126 -0.78 -10.75 0.22
CA VAL A 126 -0.77 -11.24 -1.17
C VAL A 126 -1.21 -10.15 -2.15
N ALA A 127 -0.58 -10.10 -3.31
CA ALA A 127 -1.00 -9.24 -4.41
C ALA A 127 -2.16 -9.91 -5.20
N GLY A 128 -2.92 -9.13 -5.98
CA GLY A 128 -4.01 -9.65 -6.83
C GLY A 128 -5.30 -10.07 -6.11
N SER A 129 -5.39 -9.96 -4.78
CA SER A 129 -6.62 -10.32 -4.03
C SER A 129 -7.86 -9.52 -4.44
N TRP A 130 -7.69 -8.34 -5.04
CA TRP A 130 -8.80 -7.49 -5.51
C TRP A 130 -9.72 -8.22 -6.49
N LYS A 131 -9.22 -9.20 -7.27
CA LYS A 131 -10.03 -9.99 -8.22
C LYS A 131 -11.17 -10.76 -7.60
N LYS A 132 -11.05 -11.11 -6.31
CA LYS A 132 -12.10 -11.81 -5.55
C LYS A 132 -13.15 -10.87 -4.96
N HIS A 133 -12.92 -9.56 -5.04
CA HIS A 133 -13.71 -8.54 -4.33
C HIS A 133 -14.33 -7.51 -5.27
N LEU A 134 -13.78 -7.32 -6.47
CA LEU A 134 -14.25 -6.35 -7.45
C LEU A 134 -15.05 -7.03 -8.56
N SER A 135 -16.15 -6.41 -8.98
CA SER A 135 -16.87 -6.82 -10.19
C SER A 135 -16.06 -6.47 -11.45
N PRO A 136 -16.26 -7.19 -12.58
CA PRO A 136 -15.59 -6.87 -13.84
C PRO A 136 -15.83 -5.42 -14.30
N GLU A 137 -17.02 -4.87 -14.06
CA GLU A 137 -17.34 -3.48 -14.38
C GLU A 137 -16.49 -2.49 -13.57
N THR A 138 -16.35 -2.72 -12.26
CA THR A 138 -15.52 -1.87 -11.40
C THR A 138 -14.05 -1.97 -11.78
N VAL A 139 -13.57 -3.16 -12.14
CA VAL A 139 -12.21 -3.37 -12.64
C VAL A 139 -11.97 -2.56 -13.91
N ALA A 140 -12.85 -2.67 -14.91
CA ALA A 140 -12.73 -1.91 -16.15
C ALA A 140 -12.71 -0.38 -15.93
N LYS A 141 -13.50 0.13 -14.98
CA LYS A 141 -13.48 1.54 -14.59
C LYS A 141 -12.13 1.93 -13.97
N ILE A 142 -11.62 1.15 -13.02
CA ILE A 142 -10.33 1.39 -12.38
C ILE A 142 -9.19 1.32 -13.39
N ASP A 143 -9.20 0.35 -14.30
CA ASP A 143 -8.19 0.20 -15.35
C ASP A 143 -8.19 1.43 -16.27
N SER A 144 -9.37 1.86 -16.73
CA SER A 144 -9.51 3.05 -17.59
C SER A 144 -9.04 4.32 -16.89
N TRP A 145 -9.38 4.50 -15.62
CA TRP A 145 -8.91 5.64 -14.83
C TRP A 145 -7.41 5.58 -14.57
N THR A 146 -6.87 4.38 -14.33
CA THR A 146 -5.45 4.18 -14.09
C THR A 146 -4.64 4.48 -15.34
N GLU A 147 -5.09 4.02 -16.51
CA GLU A 147 -4.48 4.35 -17.80
C GLU A 147 -4.48 5.87 -18.04
N ALA A 148 -5.63 6.52 -17.86
CA ALA A 148 -5.76 7.96 -18.06
C ALA A 148 -4.90 8.81 -17.11
N ASN A 149 -4.61 8.30 -15.90
CA ASN A 149 -3.94 9.07 -14.87
C ASN A 149 -2.50 8.63 -14.59
N MET A 150 -2.06 7.42 -14.94
CA MET A 150 -0.77 6.88 -14.47
C MET A 150 -0.07 5.97 -15.50
N SER A 151 -0.42 6.07 -16.79
CA SER A 151 0.20 5.29 -17.89
C SER A 151 1.73 5.37 -17.94
N GLU A 152 2.33 6.45 -17.43
CA GLU A 152 3.77 6.67 -17.39
C GLU A 152 4.51 5.89 -16.28
N ILE A 153 3.77 5.30 -15.34
CA ILE A 153 4.30 4.57 -14.19
C ILE A 153 4.16 3.06 -14.46
N PRO A 154 5.25 2.28 -14.45
CA PRO A 154 5.24 0.87 -14.82
C PRO A 154 4.73 0.00 -13.67
N PHE A 155 3.47 0.19 -13.28
CA PHE A 155 2.82 -0.67 -12.31
C PHE A 155 2.76 -2.10 -12.85
N ILE A 156 3.22 -3.06 -12.05
CA ILE A 156 3.02 -4.47 -12.33
C ILE A 156 1.67 -4.86 -11.71
N TYR A 157 0.64 -4.94 -12.53
CA TYR A 157 -0.61 -5.55 -12.12
C TYR A 157 -0.37 -7.05 -12.02
N SER A 158 -0.51 -7.61 -10.81
CA SER A 158 -0.46 -9.05 -10.64
C SER A 158 -1.61 -9.68 -11.43
N ASN A 159 -1.28 -10.32 -12.57
CA ASN A 159 -2.20 -11.12 -13.38
C ASN A 159 -2.72 -12.37 -12.68
#